data_AF-A0A367ITZ7-F1
#
_entry.id   AF-A0A367ITZ7-F1
#
_cell.length_a   1.000
_cell.length_b   1.000
_cell.length_c   1.000
_cell.angle_alpha   90.00
_cell.angle_beta   90.00
_cell.angle_gamma   90.00
#
_symmetry.space_group_name_H-M   'P 1'
#
loop_
_entity.id
_entity.type
_entity.pdbx_description
1 polymer ?
#
loop_
_entity_poly.entity_id
_entity_poly.type
_entity_poly.pdbx_seq_one_letter_code
_entity_poly.pdbx_strand_id
1 'polypeptide(L)'
;VVMDNCDDPDISPLVMLIKFPNLKKISAMNRKETTHLLVDIKLLQEMLMFEQIRPKSLPIERINIYHYFMDYETHLDAYQRTWDRISIHPHVQLDIKICGYLAQETELERELSLLEQRIQMLEIQQQEDRPMQNSQNTSRCQRIVKVNAQCWSCGYPFDTCWKCTPTCEGCKSKRIPPAANDNQIRLKSRKKVQTNTIDDFSVFE
;
A
#
# COMPACT_ATOMS: atom_id res chain seq x y z
N VAL A 1 17.32 -12.59 5.08
CA VAL A 1 16.12 -13.21 5.70
C VAL A 1 14.89 -12.58 5.05
N VAL A 2 13.89 -13.39 4.68
CA VAL A 2 12.59 -12.92 4.17
C VAL A 2 11.55 -13.41 5.18
N MET A 3 10.85 -12.48 5.82
CA MET A 3 9.71 -12.80 6.69
C MET A 3 8.45 -12.62 5.84
N ASP A 4 8.10 -13.62 5.04
CA ASP A 4 6.83 -13.62 4.30
C ASP A 4 5.76 -14.29 5.20
N ASN A 5 4.72 -13.54 5.58
CA ASN A 5 3.55 -14.01 6.33
C ASN A 5 3.78 -14.48 7.78
N CYS A 6 4.93 -14.21 8.40
CA CYS A 6 5.16 -14.42 9.84
C CYS A 6 4.84 -13.16 10.67
N ASP A 7 4.05 -12.25 10.12
CA ASP A 7 3.70 -10.99 10.77
C ASP A 7 2.69 -11.26 11.86
N ASP A 8 3.16 -11.20 13.09
CA ASP A 8 2.29 -11.15 14.26
C ASP A 8 1.58 -9.78 14.28
N PRO A 9 0.24 -9.73 14.40
CA PRO A 9 -0.50 -8.47 14.44
C PRO A 9 -0.04 -7.51 15.56
N ASP A 10 0.59 -8.06 16.60
CA ASP A 10 1.05 -7.30 17.77
C ASP A 10 2.51 -6.83 17.65
N ILE A 11 3.26 -7.33 16.65
CA ILE A 11 4.68 -6.98 16.47
C ILE A 11 4.81 -5.82 15.46
N SER A 12 5.32 -4.68 15.92
CA SER A 12 5.63 -3.55 15.05
C SER A 12 6.78 -3.89 14.06
N PRO A 13 6.72 -3.39 12.81
CA PRO A 13 7.84 -3.43 11.86
C PRO A 13 9.17 -2.96 12.46
N LEU A 14 9.13 -2.04 13.43
CA LEU A 14 10.30 -1.54 14.14
C LEU A 14 10.99 -2.62 14.97
N VAL A 15 10.21 -3.47 15.65
CA VAL A 15 10.75 -4.59 16.43
C VAL A 15 11.49 -5.56 15.51
N MET A 16 11.00 -5.72 14.27
CA MET A 16 11.61 -6.58 13.26
C MET A 16 12.96 -6.04 12.79
N LEU A 17 13.10 -4.72 12.66
CA LEU A 17 14.39 -4.09 12.34
C LEU A 17 15.44 -4.34 13.42
N ILE A 18 15.04 -4.22 14.69
CA ILE A 18 15.96 -4.43 15.84
C ILE A 18 16.37 -5.90 15.93
N LYS A 19 15.42 -6.82 15.77
CA LYS A 19 15.69 -8.27 15.88
C LYS A 19 16.46 -8.82 14.69
N PHE A 20 16.27 -8.26 13.50
CA PHE A 20 16.81 -8.79 12.24
C PHE A 20 17.48 -7.67 11.41
N PRO A 21 18.72 -7.26 11.76
CA PRO A 21 19.39 -6.15 11.10
C PRO A 21 19.71 -6.40 9.60
N ASN A 22 19.78 -7.67 9.19
CA ASN A 22 20.02 -8.09 7.79
C ASN A 22 18.72 -8.43 7.03
N LEU A 23 17.57 -7.93 7.52
CA LEU A 23 16.30 -8.12 6.85
C LEU A 23 16.29 -7.31 5.55
N LYS A 24 15.85 -7.94 4.45
CA LYS A 24 15.71 -7.27 3.14
C LYS A 24 14.28 -6.88 2.83
N LYS A 25 13.33 -7.63 3.38
CA LYS A 25 11.90 -7.47 3.15
C LYS A 25 11.18 -7.42 4.48
N ILE A 26 10.44 -6.35 4.71
CA ILE A 26 9.52 -6.22 5.83
C ILE A 26 8.13 -6.55 5.33
N SER A 27 7.39 -7.32 6.09
CA SER A 27 5.96 -7.49 5.91
C SER A 27 5.28 -7.08 7.22
N ALA A 28 4.11 -6.45 7.09
CA ALA A 28 3.25 -6.06 8.21
C ALA A 28 1.77 -6.21 7.84
N MET A 29 1.47 -7.09 6.88
CA MET A 29 0.16 -7.17 6.24
C MET A 29 -0.96 -7.66 7.19
N ASN A 30 -0.61 -8.24 8.33
CA ASN A 30 -1.56 -8.77 9.31
C ASN A 30 -1.99 -7.75 10.38
N ARG A 31 -1.43 -6.52 10.39
CA ARG A 31 -1.75 -5.46 11.37
C ARG A 31 -3.03 -4.71 10.99
N LYS A 32 -4.16 -5.42 11.07
CA LYS A 32 -5.50 -4.95 10.64
C LYS A 32 -5.93 -3.62 11.27
N GLU A 33 -5.59 -3.40 12.55
CA GLU A 33 -6.11 -2.29 13.36
C GLU A 33 -4.99 -1.41 13.96
N THR A 34 -3.72 -1.78 13.77
CA THR A 34 -2.57 -1.20 14.48
C THR A 34 -1.52 -0.58 13.57
N THR A 35 -1.76 -0.55 12.24
CA THR A 35 -0.84 0.08 11.30
C THR A 35 -1.01 1.59 11.35
N HIS A 36 -0.29 2.22 12.29
CA HIS A 36 -0.22 3.67 12.42
C HIS A 36 1.07 4.18 11.77
N LEU A 37 1.04 4.38 10.46
CA LEU A 37 2.22 4.83 9.71
C LEU A 37 2.81 6.13 10.29
N LEU A 38 1.98 7.07 10.75
CA LEU A 38 2.45 8.27 11.43
C LEU A 38 3.33 7.98 12.67
N VAL A 39 2.91 7.02 13.51
CA VAL A 39 3.64 6.64 14.72
C VAL A 39 4.95 5.95 14.33
N ASP A 40 4.88 5.02 13.38
CA ASP A 40 6.07 4.32 12.88
C ASP A 40 7.09 5.31 12.27
N ILE A 41 6.65 6.32 11.53
CA ILE A 41 7.52 7.38 10.97
C ILE A 41 8.22 8.14 12.09
N LYS A 42 7.47 8.61 13.09
CA LYS A 42 8.04 9.39 14.20
C LYS A 42 9.10 8.59 14.94
N LEU A 43 8.81 7.32 15.24
CA LEU A 43 9.77 6.42 15.89
C LEU A 43 11.01 6.18 15.02
N LEU A 44 10.85 5.93 13.71
CA LEU A 44 12.00 5.80 12.80
C LEU A 44 12.85 7.07 12.75
N GLN A 45 12.22 8.24 12.74
CA GLN A 45 12.90 9.54 12.74
C GLN A 45 13.62 9.80 14.07
N GLU A 46 13.04 9.42 15.21
CA GLU A 46 13.70 9.48 16.51
C GLU A 46 14.92 8.54 16.57
N MET A 47 14.78 7.30 16.09
CA MET A 47 15.91 6.36 16.03
C MET A 47 17.07 6.87 15.16
N LEU A 48 16.75 7.58 14.06
CA LEU A 48 17.74 8.27 13.23
C LEU A 48 18.38 9.45 13.97
N MET A 49 17.58 10.27 14.66
CA MET A 49 18.02 11.46 15.37
C MET A 49 18.96 11.12 16.54
N PHE A 50 18.67 10.03 17.25
CA PHE A 50 19.48 9.54 18.37
C PHE A 50 20.57 8.54 17.95
N GLU A 51 20.85 8.42 16.65
CA GLU A 51 21.88 7.54 16.08
C GLU A 51 21.75 6.04 16.45
N GLN A 52 20.57 5.60 16.87
CA GLN A 52 20.29 4.18 17.10
C GLN A 52 20.29 3.38 15.79
N ILE A 53 19.89 4.04 14.70
CA ILE A 53 20.03 3.55 13.33
C ILE A 53 20.83 4.59 12.56
N ARG A 54 21.89 4.15 11.88
CA ARG A 54 22.67 5.03 11.00
C ARG A 54 21.90 5.24 9.66
N PRO A 55 21.91 6.44 9.08
CA PRO A 55 21.43 6.62 7.71
C PRO A 55 22.14 5.67 6.74
N LYS A 56 21.43 5.21 5.70
CA LYS A 56 21.98 4.32 4.67
C LYS A 56 22.70 3.09 5.26
N SER A 57 22.12 2.45 6.27
CA SER A 57 22.75 1.30 6.96
C SER A 57 21.99 -0.01 6.81
N LEU A 58 20.67 0.03 6.59
CA LEU A 58 19.86 -1.18 6.56
C LEU A 58 19.69 -1.72 5.13
N PRO A 59 19.80 -3.03 4.88
CA PRO A 59 19.67 -3.62 3.55
C PRO A 59 18.21 -3.80 3.10
N ILE A 60 17.32 -2.88 3.47
CA ILE A 60 15.87 -2.99 3.22
C ILE A 60 15.54 -2.60 1.80
N GLU A 61 15.05 -3.55 1.01
CA GLU A 61 14.69 -3.37 -0.38
C GLU A 61 13.19 -3.13 -0.55
N ARG A 62 12.37 -3.75 0.31
CA ARG A 62 10.91 -3.78 0.12
C ARG A 62 10.15 -3.85 1.44
N ILE A 63 8.99 -3.19 1.46
CA ILE A 63 8.08 -3.13 2.60
C ILE A 63 6.66 -3.43 2.11
N ASN A 64 6.06 -4.48 2.66
CA ASN A 64 4.68 -4.86 2.41
C ASN A 64 3.81 -4.45 3.60
N ILE A 65 3.03 -3.39 3.44
CA ILE A 65 2.17 -2.80 4.49
C ILE A 65 0.71 -2.69 4.04
N TYR A 66 0.40 -3.02 2.78
CA TYR A 66 -0.97 -2.92 2.28
C TYR A 66 -1.94 -3.79 3.09
N HIS A 67 -3.01 -3.17 3.59
CA HIS A 67 -4.17 -3.85 4.12
C HIS A 67 -5.45 -3.35 3.46
N TYR A 68 -6.43 -4.24 3.24
CA TYR A 68 -7.72 -3.90 2.60
C TYR A 68 -8.57 -2.84 3.33
N PHE A 69 -8.26 -2.52 4.59
CA PHE A 69 -8.98 -1.52 5.38
C PHE A 69 -8.26 -0.17 5.38
N MET A 70 -7.02 -0.12 4.88
CA MET A 70 -6.33 1.13 4.66
C MET A 70 -6.91 1.75 3.39
N ASP A 71 -7.80 2.72 3.59
CA ASP A 71 -8.52 3.38 2.50
C ASP A 71 -7.80 4.67 2.08
N TYR A 72 -7.17 5.36 3.03
CA TYR A 72 -6.45 6.63 2.85
C TYR A 72 -5.18 6.62 3.73
N GLU A 73 -4.11 7.25 3.24
CA GLU A 73 -2.90 7.48 4.03
C GLU A 73 -2.25 8.81 3.61
N THR A 74 -2.19 9.77 4.53
CA THR A 74 -1.64 11.11 4.28
C THR A 74 -0.14 11.20 4.50
N HIS A 75 0.45 10.21 5.17
CA HIS A 75 1.86 10.20 5.52
C HIS A 75 2.71 9.27 4.64
N LEU A 76 2.15 8.78 3.52
CA LEU A 76 2.83 7.81 2.66
C LEU A 76 4.16 8.34 2.10
N ASP A 77 4.21 9.60 1.68
CA ASP A 77 5.44 10.21 1.15
C ASP A 77 6.49 10.41 2.24
N ALA A 78 6.07 10.80 3.45
CA ALA A 78 6.97 10.89 4.59
C ALA A 78 7.50 9.51 4.99
N TYR A 79 6.66 8.48 4.89
CA TYR A 79 7.03 7.08 5.11
C TYR A 79 8.10 6.64 4.11
N GLN A 80 7.84 6.83 2.81
CA GLN A 80 8.77 6.52 1.72
C GLN A 80 10.14 7.20 1.92
N ARG A 81 10.15 8.52 2.12
CA ARG A 81 11.39 9.30 2.33
C ARG A 81 12.18 8.83 3.55
N THR A 82 11.48 8.47 4.64
CA THR A 82 12.14 7.96 5.85
C THR A 82 12.81 6.62 5.60
N TRP A 83 12.14 5.71 4.90
CA TRP A 83 12.72 4.41 4.53
C TRP A 83 13.87 4.54 3.53
N ASP A 84 13.73 5.40 2.53
CA ASP A 84 14.80 5.70 1.58
C ASP A 84 16.03 6.27 2.31
N ARG A 85 15.85 7.07 3.36
CA ARG A 85 16.97 7.60 4.17
C ARG A 85 17.69 6.52 5.00
N ILE A 86 16.94 5.55 5.52
CA ILE A 86 17.48 4.49 6.40
C ILE A 86 18.15 3.38 5.58
N SER A 87 17.57 3.04 4.44
CA SER A 87 18.03 1.93 3.60
C SER A 87 19.31 2.26 2.84
N ILE A 88 20.20 1.29 2.66
CA ILE A 88 21.34 1.37 1.73
C ILE A 88 20.89 1.62 0.28
N HIS A 89 19.66 1.20 -0.05
CA HIS A 89 19.11 1.34 -1.39
C HIS A 89 18.68 2.79 -1.64
N PRO A 90 18.73 3.26 -2.91
CA PRO A 90 18.28 4.60 -3.24
C PRO A 90 16.77 4.76 -3.08
N HIS A 91 16.02 3.69 -3.35
CA HIS A 91 14.57 3.67 -3.27
C HIS A 91 14.07 2.32 -2.75
N VAL A 92 13.29 2.35 -1.67
CA VAL A 92 12.65 1.20 -1.05
C VAL A 92 11.28 0.97 -1.68
N GLN A 93 10.99 -0.25 -2.11
CA GLN A 93 9.69 -0.56 -2.73
C GLN A 93 8.59 -0.70 -1.68
N LEU A 94 7.55 0.14 -1.76
CA LEU A 94 6.31 -0.05 -1.02
C LEU A 94 5.30 -0.84 -1.87
N ASP A 95 4.47 -1.67 -1.23
CA ASP A 95 3.39 -2.39 -1.91
C ASP A 95 2.08 -1.59 -2.03
N ILE A 96 2.10 -0.32 -1.63
CA ILE A 96 0.99 0.63 -1.73
C ILE A 96 1.35 1.83 -2.61
N LYS A 97 0.35 2.38 -3.30
CA LYS A 97 0.42 3.61 -4.10
C LYS A 97 -0.86 4.42 -3.95
N ILE A 98 -0.80 5.72 -4.24
CA ILE A 98 -2.00 6.57 -4.30
C ILE A 98 -2.78 6.27 -5.59
N CYS A 99 -4.11 6.31 -5.52
CA CYS A 99 -5.02 6.02 -6.63
C CYS A 99 -4.78 6.99 -7.80
N GLY A 100 -4.56 6.43 -8.99
CA GLY A 100 -4.34 7.23 -10.20
C GLY A 100 -2.97 7.92 -10.24
N TYR A 101 -2.11 7.62 -9.28
CA TYR A 101 -0.76 8.16 -9.22
C TYR A 101 0.16 7.38 -10.16
N LEU A 102 0.72 8.07 -11.15
CA LEU A 102 1.72 7.51 -12.07
C LEU A 102 3.12 7.87 -11.56
N ALA A 103 4.04 6.91 -11.57
CA ALA A 103 5.40 7.07 -11.04
C ALA A 103 6.24 8.18 -11.72
N GLN A 104 5.76 8.74 -12.83
CA GLN A 104 6.43 9.78 -13.63
C GLN A 104 6.13 11.22 -13.14
N GLU A 105 5.21 11.40 -12.21
CA GLU A 105 4.94 12.73 -11.65
C GLU A 105 6.11 13.19 -10.76
N THR A 106 6.51 14.45 -10.97
CA THR A 106 7.62 15.09 -10.28
C THR A 106 7.33 15.27 -8.79
N GLU A 107 8.38 15.36 -7.96
CA GLU A 107 8.23 15.61 -6.52
C GLU A 107 7.44 16.91 -6.25
N LEU A 108 7.62 17.93 -7.09
CA LEU A 108 6.90 19.19 -6.99
C LEU A 108 5.39 19.03 -7.26
N GLU A 109 5.01 18.25 -8.28
CA GLU A 109 3.59 17.96 -8.58
C GLU A 109 2.91 17.18 -7.43
N ARG A 110 3.66 16.30 -6.75
CA ARG A 110 3.17 15.63 -5.52
C ARG A 110 2.89 16.61 -4.42
N GLU A 111 3.87 17.45 -4.10
CA GLU A 111 3.75 18.38 -2.98
C GLU A 111 2.64 19.40 -3.23
N LEU A 112 2.51 19.91 -4.47
CA LEU A 112 1.41 20.78 -4.87
C LEU A 112 0.05 20.10 -4.73
N SER A 113 -0.11 18.87 -5.22
CA SER A 113 -1.38 18.14 -5.10
C SER A 113 -1.78 17.89 -3.65
N LEU A 114 -0.81 17.61 -2.76
CA LEU A 114 -1.07 17.43 -1.32
C LEU A 114 -1.41 18.76 -0.62
N LEU A 115 -0.77 19.85 -1.02
CA LEU A 115 -1.04 21.20 -0.50
C LEU A 115 -2.43 21.69 -0.89
N GLU A 116 -2.81 21.58 -2.16
CA GLU A 116 -4.15 21.92 -2.65
C GLU A 116 -5.24 21.18 -1.86
N GLN A 117 -5.00 19.91 -1.54
CA GLN A 117 -5.91 19.09 -0.74
C GLN A 117 -6.00 19.52 0.73
N ARG A 118 -4.89 19.93 1.36
CA ARG A 118 -4.92 20.48 2.73
C ARG A 118 -5.69 21.78 2.79
N ILE A 119 -5.51 22.65 1.79
CA ILE A 119 -6.25 23.90 1.66
C ILE A 119 -7.74 23.60 1.55
N GLN A 120 -8.15 22.67 0.68
CA GLN A 120 -9.55 22.31 0.52
C GLN A 120 -10.19 21.74 1.81
N MET A 121 -9.46 20.91 2.56
CA MET A 121 -9.95 20.41 3.86
C MET A 121 -10.14 21.54 4.88
N LEU A 122 -9.19 22.48 4.93
CA LEU A 122 -9.29 23.65 5.81
C LEU A 122 -10.44 24.57 5.41
N GLU A 123 -10.72 24.75 4.11
CA GLU A 123 -11.86 25.52 3.61
C GLU A 123 -13.20 24.90 4.00
N ILE A 124 -13.33 23.57 3.89
CA ILE A 124 -14.55 22.85 4.31
C ILE A 124 -14.77 23.02 5.81
N GLN A 125 -13.71 22.93 6.61
CA GLN A 125 -13.78 23.06 8.07
C GLN A 125 -14.13 24.50 8.52
N GLN A 126 -13.81 25.52 7.70
CA GLN A 126 -14.21 26.90 7.95
C GLN A 126 -15.63 27.23 7.45
N GLN A 127 -16.25 26.36 6.63
CA GLN A 127 -17.58 26.57 6.04
C GLN A 127 -18.73 25.88 6.80
N GLU A 128 -18.52 25.36 8.02
CA GLU A 128 -19.56 24.65 8.80
C GLU A 128 -20.85 25.46 9.08
N ASP A 129 -20.91 26.75 8.77
CA ASP A 129 -22.11 27.60 8.88
C ASP A 129 -22.84 27.92 7.55
N ARG A 130 -22.48 27.31 6.39
CA ARG A 130 -23.24 27.53 5.13
C ARG A 130 -23.56 26.23 4.38
N PRO A 131 -24.80 26.08 3.86
CA PRO A 131 -25.15 24.94 3.02
C PRO A 131 -24.34 24.98 1.71
N MET A 132 -23.42 24.02 1.54
CA MET A 132 -22.57 23.90 0.35
C MET A 132 -23.39 23.59 -0.90
N GLN A 133 -23.37 24.51 -1.86
CA GLN A 133 -23.62 24.19 -3.26
C GLN A 133 -22.42 23.44 -3.84
N ASN A 134 -22.70 22.46 -4.71
CA ASN A 134 -21.76 21.58 -5.40
C ASN A 134 -20.54 22.31 -6.00
N SER A 135 -19.45 22.39 -5.24
CA SER A 135 -18.14 22.66 -5.81
C SER A 135 -17.59 21.35 -6.37
N GLN A 136 -17.82 21.14 -7.68
CA GLN A 136 -17.04 20.22 -8.50
C GLN A 136 -15.60 20.74 -8.62
N ASN A 137 -14.83 20.70 -7.53
CA ASN A 137 -13.38 20.86 -7.62
C ASN A 137 -12.77 19.47 -7.64
N THR A 138 -12.15 19.16 -8.78
CA THR A 138 -11.48 17.92 -9.17
C THR A 138 -10.32 17.58 -8.23
N SER A 139 -10.62 17.19 -7.00
CA SER A 139 -9.62 16.65 -6.09
C SER A 139 -9.25 15.25 -6.54
N ARG A 140 -7.97 15.06 -6.86
CA ARG A 140 -7.41 13.74 -7.18
C ARG A 140 -7.71 12.75 -6.05
N CYS A 141 -8.02 11.51 -6.41
CA CYS A 141 -8.38 10.50 -5.42
C CYS A 141 -7.18 10.15 -4.52
N GLN A 142 -7.29 10.44 -3.22
CA GLN A 142 -6.26 10.12 -2.23
C GLN A 142 -6.30 8.67 -1.74
N ARG A 143 -7.17 7.83 -2.29
CA ARG A 143 -7.30 6.45 -1.82
C ARG A 143 -6.04 5.67 -2.13
N ILE A 144 -5.65 4.77 -1.24
CA ILE A 144 -4.51 3.90 -1.54
C ILE A 144 -4.96 2.65 -2.32
N VAL A 145 -4.05 2.15 -3.14
CA VAL A 145 -4.20 0.95 -3.95
C VAL A 145 -2.95 0.11 -3.79
N LYS A 146 -3.08 -1.21 -3.75
CA LYS A 146 -1.92 -2.10 -3.80
C LYS A 146 -1.22 -1.97 -5.15
N VAL A 147 0.11 -1.87 -5.18
CA VAL A 147 0.90 -1.67 -6.41
C VAL A 147 0.62 -2.76 -7.44
N ASN A 148 0.52 -4.02 -7.00
CA ASN A 148 0.25 -5.18 -7.85
C ASN A 148 -1.22 -5.61 -7.82
N ALA A 149 -2.15 -4.67 -7.57
CA ALA A 149 -3.58 -4.97 -7.65
C ALA A 149 -3.96 -5.39 -9.07
N GLN A 150 -4.76 -6.45 -9.20
CA GLN A 150 -5.20 -6.96 -10.50
C GLN A 150 -6.60 -7.54 -10.43
N CYS A 151 -7.28 -7.61 -11.58
CA CYS A 151 -8.60 -8.21 -11.69
C CYS A 151 -8.54 -9.72 -11.43
N TRP A 152 -9.36 -10.22 -10.50
CA TRP A 152 -9.47 -11.66 -10.23
C TRP A 152 -9.89 -12.49 -11.46
N SER A 153 -10.67 -11.89 -12.37
CA SER A 153 -11.20 -12.57 -13.55
C SER A 153 -10.18 -12.64 -14.68
N CYS A 154 -9.72 -11.50 -15.19
CA CYS A 154 -8.85 -11.42 -16.37
C CYS A 154 -7.38 -11.07 -16.10
N GLY A 155 -6.99 -10.76 -14.86
CA GLY A 155 -5.61 -10.38 -14.51
C GLY A 155 -5.21 -8.96 -14.91
N TYR A 156 -6.14 -8.13 -15.38
CA TYR A 156 -5.84 -6.73 -15.74
C TYR A 156 -5.32 -5.94 -14.52
N PRO A 157 -4.17 -5.24 -14.61
CA PRO A 157 -3.60 -4.48 -13.50
C PRO A 157 -4.46 -3.24 -13.17
N PHE A 158 -4.50 -2.85 -11.90
CA PHE A 158 -5.26 -1.70 -11.45
C PHE A 158 -4.33 -0.56 -11.01
N ASP A 159 -4.49 0.59 -11.66
CA ASP A 159 -3.84 1.85 -11.25
C ASP A 159 -4.74 2.74 -10.40
N THR A 160 -6.05 2.54 -10.52
CA THR A 160 -7.08 3.29 -9.81
C THR A 160 -7.86 2.40 -8.85
N CYS A 161 -8.37 3.02 -7.78
CA CYS A 161 -9.24 2.34 -6.84
C CYS A 161 -10.59 1.97 -7.49
N TRP A 162 -11.26 0.98 -6.91
CA TRP A 162 -12.55 0.47 -7.39
C TRP A 162 -13.69 1.49 -7.31
N LYS A 163 -13.53 2.59 -6.55
CA LYS A 163 -14.51 3.69 -6.52
C LYS A 163 -14.35 4.65 -7.70
N CYS A 164 -13.11 4.96 -8.08
CA CYS A 164 -12.83 5.81 -9.25
C CYS A 164 -13.16 5.09 -10.56
N THR A 165 -12.83 3.81 -10.65
CA THR A 165 -13.11 3.00 -11.83
C THR A 165 -13.90 1.75 -11.42
N PRO A 166 -15.25 1.82 -11.40
CA PRO A 166 -16.11 0.73 -10.91
C PRO A 166 -16.17 -0.48 -11.85
N THR A 167 -15.61 -0.38 -13.05
CA THR A 167 -15.56 -1.47 -14.05
C THR A 167 -14.12 -1.83 -14.39
N CYS A 168 -13.85 -3.11 -14.66
CA CYS A 168 -12.53 -3.55 -15.10
C CYS A 168 -12.31 -3.11 -16.55
N GLU A 169 -11.17 -2.50 -16.87
CA GLU A 169 -10.91 -2.03 -18.24
C GLU A 169 -10.64 -3.19 -19.20
N GLY A 170 -10.06 -4.29 -18.71
CA GLY A 170 -9.80 -5.51 -19.48
C GLY A 170 -11.07 -6.30 -19.80
N CYS A 171 -11.82 -6.77 -18.79
CA CYS A 171 -12.98 -7.65 -19.01
C CYS A 171 -14.36 -6.98 -18.87
N LYS A 172 -14.40 -5.67 -18.62
CA LYS A 172 -15.63 -4.86 -18.45
C LYS A 172 -16.56 -5.27 -17.31
N SER A 173 -16.22 -6.30 -16.53
CA SER A 173 -17.00 -6.69 -15.34
C SER A 173 -16.93 -5.63 -14.25
N LYS A 174 -17.97 -5.55 -13.41
CA LYS A 174 -17.96 -4.70 -12.21
C LYS A 174 -16.79 -5.08 -11.30
N ARG A 175 -15.99 -4.09 -10.88
CA ARG A 175 -14.93 -4.27 -9.88
C ARG A 175 -15.58 -4.50 -8.51
N ILE A 176 -14.97 -5.39 -7.74
CA ILE A 176 -15.37 -5.67 -6.35
C ILE A 176 -14.33 -5.07 -5.39
N PRO A 177 -14.69 -4.83 -4.11
CA PRO A 177 -13.76 -4.30 -3.14
C PRO A 177 -12.50 -5.17 -3.00
N PRO A 178 -11.34 -4.59 -2.59
CA PRO A 178 -10.06 -5.29 -2.59
C PRO A 178 -10.06 -6.62 -1.81
N ALA A 179 -10.69 -6.66 -0.63
CA ALA A 179 -10.80 -7.90 0.16
C ALA A 179 -11.54 -9.01 -0.60
N ALA A 180 -12.64 -8.67 -1.28
CA ALA A 180 -13.40 -9.63 -2.07
C ALA A 180 -12.63 -10.07 -3.33
N ASN A 181 -11.91 -9.15 -3.96
CA ASN A 181 -11.06 -9.43 -5.13
C ASN A 181 -9.94 -10.42 -4.78
N ASP A 182 -9.20 -10.18 -3.70
CA ASP A 182 -8.08 -11.05 -3.31
C ASP A 182 -8.57 -12.42 -2.83
N ASN A 183 -9.75 -12.48 -2.17
CA ASN A 183 -10.39 -13.76 -1.86
C ASN A 183 -10.73 -14.56 -3.12
N GLN A 184 -11.25 -13.93 -4.17
CA GLN A 184 -11.52 -14.59 -5.45
C GLN A 184 -10.23 -15.09 -6.12
N ILE A 185 -9.16 -14.29 -6.09
CA ILE A 185 -7.83 -14.71 -6.59
C ILE A 185 -7.35 -15.96 -5.85
N ARG A 186 -7.44 -15.97 -4.52
CA ARG A 186 -7.03 -17.11 -3.68
C ARG A 186 -7.88 -18.36 -3.93
N LEU A 187 -9.18 -18.21 -4.15
CA LEU A 187 -10.06 -19.34 -4.48
C LEU A 187 -9.74 -19.91 -5.87
N LYS A 188 -9.47 -19.05 -6.86
CA LYS A 188 -9.09 -19.45 -8.23
C LYS A 188 -7.74 -20.17 -8.26
N SER A 189 -6.76 -19.71 -7.50
CA SER A 189 -5.45 -20.37 -7.41
C SER A 189 -5.56 -21.76 -6.77
N ARG A 190 -6.35 -21.91 -5.69
CA ARG A 190 -6.61 -23.22 -5.08
C ARG A 190 -7.26 -24.22 -6.03
N LYS A 191 -8.24 -23.79 -6.83
CA LYS A 191 -8.88 -24.65 -7.84
C LYS A 191 -7.91 -25.12 -8.92
N LYS A 192 -7.02 -24.23 -9.40
CA LYS A 192 -5.99 -24.59 -10.40
C LYS A 192 -5.00 -25.64 -9.89
N VAL A 193 -4.60 -25.54 -8.62
CA VAL A 193 -3.71 -26.53 -8.01
C VAL A 193 -4.40 -27.90 -7.95
N GLN A 194 -5.69 -27.94 -7.57
CA GLN A 194 -6.46 -29.19 -7.50
C GLN A 194 -6.66 -29.86 -8.87
N THR A 195 -6.97 -29.10 -9.92
CA THR A 195 -7.11 -29.67 -11.27
C THR A 195 -5.79 -30.24 -11.78
N ASN A 196 -4.67 -29.55 -11.56
CA ASN A 196 -3.36 -30.04 -12.01
C ASN A 196 -2.91 -31.30 -11.26
N THR A 197 -3.30 -31.48 -9.99
CA THR A 197 -3.01 -32.73 -9.26
C THR A 197 -3.87 -33.92 -9.67
N ILE A 198 -5.02 -33.69 -10.30
CA ILE A 198 -5.91 -34.78 -10.76
C ILE A 198 -5.43 -35.32 -12.11
N ASP A 199 -4.91 -34.46 -13.00
CA ASP A 199 -4.40 -34.88 -14.31
C ASP A 199 -3.05 -35.64 -14.23
N ASP A 200 -2.30 -35.52 -13.13
CA ASP A 200 -1.01 -36.20 -12.93
C ASP A 200 -1.13 -37.61 -12.31
N PHE A 201 -2.34 -38.08 -12.01
CA PHE A 201 -2.62 -39.42 -11.46
C PHE A 201 -3.26 -40.38 -12.48
N SER A 202 -3.27 -40.03 -13.76
CA SER A 202 -3.70 -40.90 -14.87
C SER A 202 -2.52 -41.72 -15.42
N VAL A 203 -1.96 -42.61 -14.61
CA VAL A 203 -0.95 -43.61 -15.03
C VAL A 203 -1.50 -45.02 -14.81
N PHE A 204 -2.66 -45.34 -15.39
CA PHE A 204 -3.11 -46.72 -15.62
C PHE A 204 -4.14 -46.75 -16.76
N GLU A 205 -3.65 -46.89 -17.99
CA GLU A 205 -4.30 -47.64 -19.07
C GLU A 205 -3.23 -48.43 -19.84
#